data_AF-A0A091HEB9-F1
#
_entry.id   AF-A0A091HEB9-F1
#
_cell.length_a   1.000
_cell.length_b   1.000
_cell.length_c   1.000
_cell.angle_alpha   90.00
_cell.angle_beta   90.00
_cell.angle_gamma   90.00
#
_symmetry.space_group_name_H-M   'P 1'
#
loop_
_entity.id
_entity.type
_entity.pdbx_description
1 polymer ?
#
loop_
_entity_poly.entity_id
_entity_poly.type
_entity_poly.pdbx_seq_one_letter_code
_entity_poly.pdbx_strand_id
1 'polypeptide(L)' 'GCTAGGLLFNSRTFTEVLQSCPYQCDRHKVILEAEERYKKEL' A
#
# COMPACT_ATOMS: atom_id res chain seq x y z
N GLY A 1 2.78 -2.11 6.31
CA GLY A 1 1.49 -2.84 6.28
C GLY A 1 1.30 -3.71 7.51
N CYS A 2 1.79 -4.95 7.51
CA CYS A 2 1.50 -5.94 8.56
C CYS A 2 2.14 -5.66 9.93
N THR A 3 3.40 -5.24 9.97
CA THR A 3 4.15 -4.95 11.20
C THR A 3 4.14 -3.47 11.55
N ALA A 4 3.44 -2.64 10.77
CA ALA A 4 3.49 -1.19 10.88
C ALA A 4 2.48 -0.64 11.91
N GLY A 5 2.20 -1.43 12.95
CA GLY A 5 1.26 -1.09 14.01
C GLY A 5 1.78 0.11 14.82
N GLY A 6 1.14 1.27 14.64
CA GLY A 6 1.45 2.50 15.38
C GLY A 6 2.02 3.65 14.54
N LEU A 7 2.28 3.44 13.25
CA LEU A 7 2.69 4.52 12.34
C LEU A 7 1.45 5.16 11.67
N LEU A 8 1.38 6.49 11.72
CA LEU A 8 0.37 7.27 11.01
C LEU A 8 0.65 7.19 9.50
N PHE A 9 -0.02 6.28 8.80
CA PHE A 9 -0.01 6.26 7.34
C PHE A 9 -1.28 6.91 6.82
N ASN A 10 -1.13 7.90 5.95
CA ASN A 10 -2.19 8.32 5.03
C ASN A 10 -2.11 7.48 3.73
N SER A 11 -3.15 7.48 2.91
CA SER A 11 -3.22 6.64 1.70
C SER A 11 -2.00 6.81 0.78
N ARG A 12 -1.47 8.03 0.65
CA ARG A 12 -0.27 8.33 -0.16
C ARG A 12 0.97 7.64 0.41
N THR A 13 1.25 7.85 1.69
CA THR A 13 2.41 7.23 2.38
C THR A 13 2.26 5.73 2.53
N PHE A 14 1.03 5.21 2.61
CA PHE A 14 0.76 3.78 2.66
C PHE A 14 1.17 3.08 1.37
N THR A 15 0.84 3.66 0.21
CA THR A 15 1.28 3.13 -1.09
C THR A 15 2.80 3.08 -1.19
N GLU A 16 3.49 4.17 -0.82
CA GLU A 16 4.96 4.26 -0.88
C GLU A 16 5.65 3.22 0.04
N VAL A 17 5.08 3.01 1.22
CA VAL A 17 5.57 2.02 2.19
C VAL A 17 5.32 0.59 1.71
N LEU A 18 4.20 0.33 1.03
CA LEU A 18 3.95 -0.97 0.43
C LEU A 18 4.88 -1.23 -0.75
N GLN A 19 5.09 -0.25 -1.64
CA GLN A 19 5.98 -0.37 -2.80
C GLN A 19 7.45 -0.59 -2.40
N SER A 20 7.90 0.01 -1.30
CA SER A 20 9.24 -0.20 -0.76
C SER A 20 9.41 -1.50 0.02
N CYS A 21 8.32 -2.22 0.30
CA CYS A 21 8.36 -3.48 1.04
C CYS A 21 8.65 -4.67 0.10
N PRO A 22 9.75 -5.43 0.31
CA PRO A 22 10.12 -6.55 -0.55
C PRO A 22 9.20 -7.76 -0.41
N TYR A 23 8.42 -7.85 0.67
CA TYR A 23 7.46 -8.93 0.89
C TYR A 23 6.10 -8.36 1.27
N GLN A 24 5.20 -8.37 0.30
CA GLN A 24 3.80 -7.99 0.48
C GLN A 24 2.97 -9.25 0.72
N CYS A 25 2.14 -9.25 1.75
CA CYS A 25 1.12 -10.29 1.87
C CYS A 25 0.00 -10.06 0.83
N ASP A 26 -0.75 -11.11 0.49
CA ASP A 26 -1.78 -11.06 -0.56
C ASP A 26 -2.78 -9.92 -0.35
N ARG A 27 -3.17 -9.68 0.90
CA ARG A 27 -4.08 -8.59 1.25
C ARG A 27 -3.51 -7.20 0.94
N HIS A 28 -2.22 -6.99 1.16
CA HIS A 28 -1.56 -5.72 0.83
C HIS A 28 -1.34 -5.57 -0.68
N LYS A 29 -1.13 -6.67 -1.40
CA LYS A 29 -0.98 -6.68 -2.85
C LYS A 29 -2.28 -6.24 -3.54
N VAL A 30 -3.42 -6.80 -3.13
CA VAL A 30 -4.74 -6.43 -3.66
C VAL A 30 -5.05 -4.94 -3.43
N ILE A 31 -4.73 -4.41 -2.25
CA ILE A 31 -4.95 -2.99 -1.94
C ILE A 31 -4.05 -2.10 -2.82
N LEU A 32 -2.78 -2.47 -2.97
CA LEU A 32 -1.84 -1.72 -3.81
C LEU A 32 -2.32 -1.68 -5.27
N GLU A 33 -2.73 -2.83 -5.82
CA GLU A 33 -3.25 -2.91 -7.19
C GLU A 33 -4.51 -2.06 -7.39
N ALA A 34 -5.41 -2.01 -6.41
CA ALA A 34 -6.62 -1.19 -6.47
C ALA A 34 -6.28 0.31 -6.47
N GLU A 35 -5.36 0.76 -5.61
CA GLU A 35 -4.90 2.14 -5.57
C GLU A 35 -4.19 2.55 -6.87
N GLU A 36 -3.38 1.68 -7.46
CA GLU A 36 -2.73 1.94 -8.75
C GLU A 36 -3.73 2.05 -9.91
N ARG A 37 -4.77 1.21 -9.92
CA ARG A 37 -5.85 1.31 -10.91
C ARG A 37 -6.60 2.63 -10.77
N TYR A 38 -6.99 2.99 -9.55
CA TYR A 38 -7.65 4.26 -9.27
C TYR A 38 -6.82 5.48 -9.73
N LYS A 39 -5.50 5.48 -9.47
CA LYS A 39 -4.60 6.56 -9.91
C LYS A 39 -4.40 6.62 -11.43
N LYS A 40 -4.56 5.50 -12.16
CA LYS A 40 -4.44 5.47 -13.62
C LYS A 40 -5.71 5.95 -14.33
N GLU A 41 -6.85 5.84 -13.67
CA GLU A 41 -8.15 6.27 -14.19
C GLU A 41 -8.46 7.75 -13.89
N LEU A 42 -7.51 8.47 -13.27
CA LEU A 42 -7.62 9.87 -12.83
C LEU A 42 -6.66 10.75 -13.64
#